data_AF-A0A924THC5-F1
#
_entry.id   AF-A0A924THC5-F1
#
_cell.length_a   1.000
_cell.length_b   1.000
_cell.length_c   1.000
_cell.angle_alpha   90.00
_cell.angle_beta   90.00
_cell.angle_gamma   90.00
#
_symmetry.space_group_name_H-M   'P 1'
#
loop_
_entity.id
_entity.type
_entity.pdbx_description
1 polymer ?
#
loop_
_entity_poly.entity_id
_entity_poly.type
_entity_poly.pdbx_seq_one_letter_code
_entity_poly.pdbx_strand_id
1 'polypeptide(L)'
;MQQCLLHKQSLLTSSSHKRRTLIKFRGQRKPNCNTKSGYTKIFLLFLLSAICHLPSVSQNALVPIGYWREHLNYQSTQQVVKGDKIYCATTNNVFSVDADNNAERYSKVNGLNDLGVSAIAWDDATQQLVIAYNNSNIDVLKNGTVKNI
;
A
#
# COMPACT_ATOMS: atom_id res chain seq x y z
N MET A 1 -4.97 -36.35 49.66
CA MET A 1 -5.22 -37.10 50.90
C MET A 1 -5.03 -36.16 52.08
N GLN A 2 -5.98 -36.20 53.02
CA GLN A 2 -5.94 -35.66 54.39
C GLN A 2 -5.64 -34.15 54.58
N GLN A 3 -6.64 -33.34 54.98
CA GLN A 3 -7.02 -33.01 56.38
C GLN A 3 -6.12 -31.91 56.99
N CYS A 4 -6.47 -31.14 58.01
CA CYS A 4 -7.70 -30.61 58.62
C CYS A 4 -7.20 -29.92 59.92
N LEU A 5 -7.81 -28.80 60.31
CA LEU A 5 -8.02 -28.35 61.71
C LEU A 5 -6.84 -28.21 62.70
N LEU A 6 -6.69 -27.00 63.27
CA LEU A 6 -6.32 -26.69 64.67
C LEU A 6 -6.76 -25.22 64.89
N HIS A 7 -7.89 -24.87 65.52
CA HIS A 7 -8.47 -25.13 66.84
C HIS A 7 -7.79 -24.38 68.01
N LYS A 8 -8.52 -23.36 68.52
CA LYS A 8 -8.69 -22.92 69.93
C LYS A 8 -7.43 -22.48 70.69
N GLN A 9 -7.44 -21.61 71.70
CA GLN A 9 -8.41 -20.80 72.44
C GLN A 9 -7.54 -19.90 73.35
N SER A 10 -8.01 -18.72 73.73
CA SER A 10 -7.74 -18.23 75.09
C SER A 10 -8.86 -17.30 75.53
N LEU A 11 -9.62 -17.80 76.50
CA LEU A 11 -10.61 -17.07 77.30
C LEU A 11 -9.93 -15.93 78.08
N LEU A 12 -10.67 -14.88 78.43
CA LEU A 12 -10.68 -14.27 79.78
C LEU A 12 -11.78 -13.19 79.86
N THR A 13 -12.83 -13.54 80.61
CA THR A 13 -13.50 -12.79 81.69
C THR A 13 -14.01 -11.35 81.52
N SER A 14 -15.25 -11.20 82.03
CA SER A 14 -15.74 -10.10 82.87
C SER A 14 -16.35 -8.88 82.16
N SER A 15 -17.69 -8.84 82.25
CA SER A 15 -18.48 -7.75 82.87
C SER A 15 -17.89 -6.34 82.81
N SER A 16 -18.55 -5.45 82.06
CA SER A 16 -19.13 -4.24 82.64
C SER A 16 -19.80 -3.40 81.56
N HIS A 17 -21.10 -3.21 81.75
CA HIS A 17 -21.93 -2.09 81.33
C HIS A 17 -21.15 -0.84 80.85
N LYS A 18 -21.29 -0.45 79.57
CA LYS A 18 -21.16 0.97 79.20
C LYS A 18 -21.82 1.33 77.87
N ARG A 19 -23.01 1.93 78.02
CA ARG A 19 -23.64 2.99 77.21
C ARG A 19 -23.52 2.87 75.70
N ARG A 20 -24.68 2.58 75.09
CA ARG A 20 -25.03 2.98 73.72
C ARG A 20 -24.73 4.47 73.54
N THR A 21 -23.68 4.79 72.79
CA THR A 21 -23.58 6.08 72.10
C THR A 21 -23.89 5.79 70.64
N LEU A 22 -25.11 6.11 70.21
CA LEU A 22 -25.53 6.00 68.82
C LEU A 22 -24.78 7.09 68.04
N ILE A 23 -23.62 6.75 67.48
CA ILE A 23 -22.91 7.63 66.54
C ILE A 23 -23.79 7.72 65.30
N LYS A 24 -24.47 8.86 65.13
CA LYS A 24 -25.24 9.16 63.93
C LYS A 24 -24.25 9.35 62.78
N PHE A 25 -24.00 8.28 62.03
CA PHE A 25 -23.27 8.37 60.77
C PHE A 25 -24.05 9.30 59.84
N ARG A 26 -23.59 10.56 59.73
CA ARG A 26 -24.01 11.44 58.64
C ARG A 26 -23.67 10.73 57.35
N GLY A 27 -24.68 10.37 56.57
CA GLY A 27 -24.53 9.75 55.26
C GLY A 27 -23.57 10.59 54.42
N GLN A 28 -22.41 10.02 54.12
CA GLN A 28 -21.48 10.57 53.14
C GLN A 28 -22.21 10.55 51.80
N ARG A 29 -22.54 11.73 51.26
CA ARG A 29 -23.09 11.83 49.90
C ARG A 29 -22.01 11.34 48.94
N LYS A 30 -22.28 10.24 48.23
CA LYS A 30 -21.39 9.74 47.17
C LYS A 30 -21.16 10.86 46.16
N PRO A 31 -19.92 11.18 45.77
CA PRO A 31 -19.70 12.12 44.68
C PRO A 31 -20.30 11.52 43.40
N ASN A 32 -21.25 12.21 42.81
CA ASN A 32 -21.82 11.85 41.52
C ASN A 32 -20.76 12.10 40.44
N CYS A 33 -20.00 11.07 40.10
CA CYS A 33 -19.04 11.12 38.99
C CYS A 33 -19.73 10.61 37.71
N ASN A 34 -20.51 11.50 37.09
CA ASN A 34 -20.99 11.35 35.71
C ASN A 34 -20.18 12.22 34.75
N THR A 35 -18.85 12.15 34.80
CA THR A 35 -17.96 12.87 33.88
C THR A 35 -16.96 11.93 33.20
N LYS A 36 -17.43 10.79 32.66
CA LYS A 36 -16.64 9.95 31.75
C LYS A 36 -16.77 10.32 30.27
N SER A 37 -17.51 11.38 29.93
CA SER A 37 -17.85 11.72 28.53
C SER A 37 -16.83 12.62 27.81
N GLY A 38 -15.88 13.24 28.52
CA GLY A 38 -14.95 14.21 27.93
C GLY A 38 -13.72 13.56 27.27
N TYR A 39 -13.14 12.56 27.92
CA TYR A 39 -11.88 11.95 27.49
C TYR A 39 -12.01 11.14 26.19
N THR A 40 -13.16 10.52 25.92
CA THR A 40 -13.41 9.78 24.67
C THR A 40 -13.42 10.71 23.45
N LYS A 41 -13.93 11.93 23.61
CA LYS A 41 -13.94 12.95 22.53
C LYS A 41 -12.55 13.52 22.28
N ILE A 42 -11.79 13.77 23.34
CA ILE A 42 -10.40 14.26 23.24
C ILE A 42 -9.51 13.22 22.58
N PHE A 43 -9.65 11.94 22.96
CA PHE A 43 -8.92 10.84 22.32
C PHE A 43 -9.30 10.70 20.83
N LEU A 44 -10.59 10.80 20.49
CA LEU A 44 -11.04 10.82 19.09
C LEU A 44 -10.48 12.01 18.29
N LEU A 45 -10.36 13.19 18.90
CA LEU A 45 -9.80 14.38 18.26
C LEU A 45 -8.28 14.23 18.00
N PHE A 46 -7.55 13.63 18.95
CA PHE A 46 -6.13 13.30 18.75
C PHE A 46 -5.91 12.21 17.70
N LEU A 47 -6.81 11.21 17.64
CA LEU A 47 -6.76 10.17 16.62
C LEU A 47 -7.04 10.75 15.22
N LEU A 48 -8.01 11.67 15.12
CA LEU A 48 -8.37 12.33 13.87
C LEU A 48 -7.29 13.30 13.37
N SER A 49 -6.60 14.01 14.27
CA SER A 49 -5.48 14.88 13.89
C SER A 49 -4.25 14.09 13.43
N ALA A 50 -3.98 12.93 14.03
CA ALA A 50 -2.88 12.05 13.61
C ALA A 50 -3.07 11.48 12.19
N ILE A 51 -4.30 11.18 11.79
CA ILE A 51 -4.63 10.68 10.44
C ILE A 51 -4.43 11.76 9.36
N CYS A 52 -4.51 13.05 9.73
CA CYS A 52 -4.39 14.19 8.81
C CYS A 52 -2.94 14.45 8.32
N HIS A 53 -1.94 13.83 8.95
CA HIS A 53 -0.51 14.04 8.62
C HIS A 53 0.10 12.95 7.75
N LEU A 54 -0.70 12.01 7.22
CA LEU A 54 -0.19 11.01 6.28
C LEU A 54 0.18 11.69 4.96
N PRO A 55 1.43 11.58 4.47
CA PRO A 55 1.79 12.14 3.18
C PRO A 55 1.03 11.40 2.08
N SER A 56 0.11 12.11 1.43
CA SER A 56 -0.59 11.62 0.24
C SER A 56 0.36 11.63 -0.96
N VAL A 57 0.97 10.49 -1.26
CA VAL A 57 1.63 10.25 -2.55
C VAL A 57 0.56 9.77 -3.52
N SER A 58 0.01 10.69 -4.27
CA SER A 58 -0.91 10.37 -5.36
C SER A 58 -0.68 11.41 -6.45
N GLN A 59 -0.79 10.95 -7.70
CA GLN A 59 -0.55 11.64 -8.97
C GLN A 59 0.90 11.54 -9.48
N ASN A 60 1.02 10.97 -10.69
CA ASN A 60 2.25 11.06 -11.48
C ASN A 60 2.55 12.54 -11.75
N ALA A 61 3.83 12.91 -11.80
CA ALA A 61 4.24 14.28 -12.15
C ALA A 61 3.53 14.73 -13.43
N LEU A 62 2.83 15.86 -13.35
CA LEU A 62 2.24 16.47 -14.53
C LEU A 62 3.38 16.87 -15.46
N VAL A 63 3.38 16.34 -16.69
CA VAL A 63 4.27 16.82 -17.75
C VAL A 63 4.03 18.34 -17.90
N PRO A 64 5.10 19.16 -17.90
CA PRO A 64 5.01 20.61 -17.99
C PRO A 64 4.20 21.10 -19.20
N ILE A 65 3.69 22.33 -19.11
CA ILE A 65 3.01 23.01 -20.21
C ILE A 65 3.99 23.16 -21.39
N GLY A 66 3.51 22.89 -22.61
CA GLY A 66 4.31 22.98 -23.84
C GLY A 66 4.86 21.65 -24.36
N TYR A 67 4.67 20.56 -23.62
CA TYR A 67 5.04 19.21 -24.06
C TYR A 67 3.83 18.44 -24.57
N TRP A 68 3.99 17.76 -25.70
CA TRP A 68 3.00 16.82 -26.21
C TRP A 68 3.06 15.50 -25.43
N ARG A 69 1.91 14.86 -25.23
CA ARG A 69 1.82 13.50 -24.66
C ARG A 69 1.16 12.58 -25.66
N GLU A 70 1.68 11.37 -25.77
CA GLU A 70 1.03 10.31 -26.52
C GLU A 70 0.06 9.51 -25.64
N HIS A 71 -1.07 9.12 -26.21
CA HIS A 71 -2.08 8.28 -25.57
C HIS A 71 -2.29 7.03 -26.41
N LEU A 72 -1.29 6.14 -26.40
CA LEU A 72 -1.34 4.90 -27.16
C LEU A 72 -2.05 3.80 -26.38
N ASN A 73 -2.69 2.88 -27.09
CA ASN A 73 -3.31 1.70 -26.50
C ASN A 73 -2.22 0.69 -26.12
N TYR A 74 -2.16 0.34 -24.82
CA TYR A 74 -1.29 -0.71 -24.27
C TYR A 74 -2.08 -1.92 -23.74
N GLN A 75 -3.41 -1.89 -23.84
CA GLN A 75 -4.28 -2.95 -23.34
C GLN A 75 -4.50 -4.05 -24.38
N SER A 76 -4.39 -3.72 -25.66
CA SER A 76 -4.56 -4.67 -26.77
C SER A 76 -3.21 -5.08 -27.34
N THR A 77 -2.66 -6.18 -26.82
CA THR A 77 -1.38 -6.74 -27.28
C THR A 77 -1.65 -7.81 -28.34
N GLN A 78 -0.97 -7.72 -29.48
CA GLN A 78 -1.07 -8.66 -30.61
C GLN A 78 -0.10 -9.83 -30.45
N GLN A 79 1.10 -9.58 -29.92
CA GLN A 79 2.15 -10.58 -29.79
C GLN A 79 3.00 -10.31 -28.55
N VAL A 80 3.46 -11.38 -27.90
CA VAL A 80 4.40 -11.35 -26.78
C VAL A 80 5.60 -12.22 -27.11
N VAL A 81 6.81 -11.73 -26.84
CA VAL A 81 8.07 -12.43 -27.07
C VAL A 81 8.94 -12.30 -25.83
N LYS A 82 9.57 -13.41 -25.42
CA LYS A 82 10.53 -13.42 -24.31
C LYS A 82 11.96 -13.34 -24.87
N GLY A 83 12.72 -12.36 -24.40
CA GLY A 83 14.18 -12.25 -24.54
C GLY A 83 14.81 -11.98 -23.18
N ASP A 84 15.72 -11.01 -23.12
CA ASP A 84 16.21 -10.43 -21.86
C ASP A 84 15.05 -9.91 -20.99
N LYS A 85 14.13 -9.16 -21.61
CA LYS A 85 12.85 -8.71 -21.03
C LYS A 85 11.67 -9.41 -21.71
N ILE A 86 10.46 -9.19 -21.22
CA ILE A 86 9.24 -9.58 -21.93
C ILE A 86 8.85 -8.41 -22.83
N TYR A 87 8.80 -8.64 -24.14
CA TYR A 87 8.41 -7.65 -25.12
C TYR A 87 6.98 -7.92 -25.60
N CYS A 88 6.18 -6.87 -25.67
CA CYS A 88 4.79 -6.92 -26.08
C CYS A 88 4.57 -5.93 -27.23
N ALA A 89 4.07 -6.43 -28.36
CA ALA A 89 3.70 -5.62 -29.51
C ALA A 89 2.20 -5.34 -29.52
N THR A 90 1.83 -4.08 -29.66
CA THR A 90 0.46 -3.65 -29.97
C THR A 90 0.38 -3.27 -31.46
N THR A 91 -0.74 -2.71 -31.92
CA THR A 91 -0.88 -2.26 -33.32
C THR A 91 0.11 -1.16 -33.68
N ASN A 92 0.40 -0.24 -32.76
CA ASN A 92 1.13 1.00 -33.09
C ASN A 92 2.38 1.23 -32.23
N ASN A 93 2.65 0.37 -31.26
CA ASN A 93 3.78 0.52 -30.34
C ASN A 93 4.29 -0.83 -29.85
N VAL A 94 5.45 -0.79 -29.21
CA VAL A 94 6.03 -1.91 -28.47
C VAL A 94 6.31 -1.45 -27.05
N PHE A 95 6.14 -2.33 -26.07
CA PHE A 95 6.59 -2.05 -24.71
C PHE A 95 7.26 -3.29 -24.15
N SER A 96 8.16 -3.09 -23.20
CA SER A 96 8.84 -4.17 -22.48
C SER A 96 8.52 -4.11 -21.00
N VAL A 97 8.58 -5.27 -20.35
CA VAL A 97 8.47 -5.41 -18.90
C VAL A 97 9.66 -6.25 -18.41
N ASP A 98 10.39 -5.71 -17.44
CA ASP A 98 11.50 -6.41 -16.80
C ASP A 98 11.03 -7.35 -15.67
N ALA A 99 11.97 -8.01 -15.00
CA ALA A 99 11.67 -8.91 -13.87
C ALA A 99 11.17 -8.17 -12.62
N ASP A 100 11.49 -6.88 -12.49
CA ASP A 100 11.09 -6.02 -11.37
C ASP A 100 9.74 -5.32 -11.63
N ASN A 101 9.05 -5.66 -12.73
CA ASN A 101 7.81 -5.08 -13.22
C ASN A 101 7.92 -3.60 -13.66
N ASN A 102 9.11 -3.13 -14.00
CA ASN A 102 9.27 -1.84 -14.66
C ASN A 102 8.91 -1.97 -16.14
N ALA A 103 8.07 -1.05 -16.61
CA ALA A 103 7.64 -1.01 -18.00
C ALA A 103 8.36 0.10 -18.77
N GLU A 104 8.96 -0.26 -19.91
CA GLU A 104 9.52 0.70 -20.87
C GLU A 104 8.66 0.72 -22.13
N ARG A 105 8.48 1.90 -22.73
CA ARG A 105 7.58 2.10 -23.87
C ARG A 105 8.34 2.62 -25.07
N TYR A 106 8.22 1.93 -26.19
CA TYR A 106 8.79 2.30 -27.47
C TYR A 106 7.65 2.69 -28.40
N SER A 107 7.65 3.95 -28.81
CA SER A 107 6.69 4.53 -29.73
C SER A 107 7.42 5.31 -30.80
N LYS A 108 6.70 5.82 -31.80
CA LYS A 108 7.29 6.69 -32.82
C LYS A 108 7.91 7.97 -32.24
N VAL A 109 7.39 8.45 -31.10
CA VAL A 109 7.94 9.61 -30.39
C VAL A 109 9.20 9.24 -29.61
N ASN A 110 9.27 8.01 -29.11
CA ASN A 110 10.30 7.57 -28.16
C ASN A 110 11.39 6.69 -28.82
N GLY A 111 11.41 6.58 -30.15
CA GLY A 111 12.53 5.97 -30.89
C GLY A 111 12.16 5.02 -32.03
N LEU A 112 10.92 4.52 -32.11
CA LEU A 112 10.49 3.71 -33.26
C LEU A 112 10.39 4.58 -34.53
N ASN A 113 10.66 3.99 -35.69
CA ASN A 113 10.65 4.73 -36.95
C ASN A 113 9.28 4.72 -37.63
N ASP A 114 8.41 3.77 -37.26
CA ASP A 114 7.08 3.69 -37.85
C ASP A 114 5.95 3.21 -36.94
N LEU A 115 4.73 3.26 -37.48
CA LEU A 115 3.50 2.74 -36.91
C LEU A 115 3.04 1.49 -37.65
N GLY A 116 2.10 0.73 -37.08
CA GLY A 116 1.59 -0.48 -37.71
C GLY A 116 2.57 -1.64 -37.55
N VAL A 117 2.89 -2.00 -36.31
CA VAL A 117 3.72 -3.17 -36.00
C VAL A 117 2.99 -4.42 -36.47
N SER A 118 3.65 -5.17 -37.34
CA SER A 118 3.15 -6.40 -37.93
C SER A 118 3.54 -7.61 -37.07
N ALA A 119 4.82 -7.70 -36.72
CA ALA A 119 5.36 -8.78 -35.91
C ALA A 119 6.63 -8.33 -35.18
N ILE A 120 6.92 -9.01 -34.07
CA ILE A 120 8.18 -8.90 -33.34
C ILE A 120 8.81 -10.28 -33.16
N ALA A 121 10.14 -10.34 -33.13
CA ALA A 121 10.89 -11.56 -32.87
C ALA A 121 12.17 -11.24 -32.10
N TRP A 122 12.53 -12.11 -31.16
CA TRP A 122 13.80 -12.02 -30.44
C TRP A 122 14.83 -12.88 -31.14
N ASP A 123 16.02 -12.33 -31.37
CA ASP A 123 17.17 -13.07 -31.86
C ASP A 123 18.13 -13.36 -30.69
N ASP A 124 18.18 -14.63 -30.27
CA ASP A 124 19.07 -15.09 -29.21
C ASP A 124 20.55 -15.02 -29.60
N ALA A 125 20.91 -15.11 -30.89
CA ALA A 125 22.30 -15.11 -31.31
C ALA A 125 22.94 -13.72 -31.12
N THR A 126 22.19 -12.66 -31.42
CA THR A 126 22.68 -11.28 -31.33
C THR A 126 22.10 -10.51 -30.14
N GLN A 127 21.19 -11.12 -29.37
CA GLN A 127 20.53 -10.54 -28.19
C GLN A 127 19.85 -9.21 -28.54
N GLN A 128 18.94 -9.25 -29.51
CA GLN A 128 18.21 -8.07 -29.97
C GLN A 128 16.78 -8.41 -30.39
N LEU A 129 15.90 -7.42 -30.29
CA LEU A 129 14.52 -7.53 -30.77
C LEU A 129 14.42 -6.95 -32.18
N VAL A 130 13.86 -7.73 -33.09
CA VAL A 130 13.50 -7.30 -34.44
C VAL A 130 12.03 -6.94 -34.47
N ILE A 131 11.71 -5.78 -35.03
CA ILE A 131 10.36 -5.21 -35.13
C ILE A 131 10.07 -5.00 -36.62
N ALA A 132 9.09 -5.73 -37.15
CA ALA A 132 8.66 -5.61 -38.54
C ALA A 132 7.34 -4.84 -38.62
N TYR A 133 7.26 -3.90 -39.56
CA TYR A 133 6.09 -3.07 -39.80
C TYR A 133 5.28 -3.55 -41.02
N ASN A 134 4.01 -3.14 -41.10
CA ASN A 134 3.12 -3.51 -42.20
C ASN A 134 3.59 -3.00 -43.57
N ASN A 135 4.40 -1.95 -43.61
CA ASN A 135 4.99 -1.40 -44.83
C ASN A 135 6.36 -2.01 -45.17
N SER A 136 6.70 -3.16 -44.56
CA SER A 136 8.00 -3.84 -44.72
C SER A 136 9.22 -3.05 -44.20
N ASN A 137 9.01 -1.94 -43.50
CA ASN A 137 10.08 -1.31 -42.73
C ASN A 137 10.47 -2.24 -41.55
N ILE A 138 11.72 -2.13 -41.09
CA ILE A 138 12.25 -2.95 -39.99
C ILE A 138 13.07 -2.08 -39.05
N ASP A 139 12.78 -2.23 -37.75
CA ASP A 139 13.57 -1.69 -36.67
C ASP A 139 14.24 -2.81 -35.87
N VAL A 140 15.47 -2.56 -35.40
CA VAL A 140 16.19 -3.42 -34.48
C VAL A 140 16.40 -2.67 -33.17
N LEU A 141 15.90 -3.25 -32.07
CA LEU A 141 16.06 -2.74 -30.72
C LEU A 141 17.12 -3.56 -29.98
N LYS A 142 18.17 -2.88 -29.53
CA LYS A 142 19.24 -3.48 -28.74
C LYS A 142 19.72 -2.52 -27.67
N ASN A 143 19.80 -2.99 -26.42
CA ASN A 143 20.24 -2.18 -25.27
C ASN A 143 19.52 -0.82 -25.16
N GLY A 144 18.20 -0.81 -25.42
CA GLY A 144 17.38 0.40 -25.39
C GLY A 144 17.54 1.35 -26.59
N THR A 145 18.44 1.05 -27.54
CA THR A 145 18.63 1.84 -28.76
C THR A 145 17.90 1.18 -29.92
N VAL A 146 17.11 1.97 -30.66
CA VAL A 146 16.42 1.55 -31.87
C VAL A 146 17.23 1.99 -33.09
N LYS A 147 17.45 1.07 -34.03
CA LYS A 147 18.09 1.34 -35.32
C LYS A 147 17.19 0.87 -36.45
N ASN A 148 16.91 1.77 -37.38
CA ASN A 148 16.21 1.45 -38.63
C ASN A 148 17.16 0.76 -39.63
N ILE A 149 16.63 -0.15 -40.43
CA ILE A 149 17.35 -0.85 -41.50
C ILE A 149 16.81 -0.45 -42.87
#